data_AF-A0A0S9QE58-F1
#
_entry.id   AF-A0A0S9QE58-F1
#
_cell.length_a   1.000
_cell.length_b   1.000
_cell.length_c   1.000
_cell.angle_alpha   90.00
_cell.angle_beta   90.00
_cell.angle_gamma   90.00
#
_symmetry.space_group_name_H-M   'P 1'
#
loop_
_entity.id
_entity.type
_entity.pdbx_description
1 polymer ?
#
loop_
_entity_poly.entity_id
_entity_poly.type
_entity_poly.pdbx_seq_one_letter_code
_entity_poly.pdbx_strand_id
1 'polypeptide(L)'
;MLIADLTMVSLMTHGWIEGWAGPKPSWMADPLAQWALGVGGVVLFVLLFRSGLRMEATGRFMAKTRATLLRLLALIVLLLAIPFLTARIFASPILSSPAWIADYWLVITIAAVGFGLLVITLRWLARIRALAILGALASGLVATVAAVLPWALAILVICWVGTFAWMEYLRHALAGDEDEGGRMVLGLVGFFAVLIAAVVFYWLPGAISPHRPYRQLLSRCFAVMRTSSNEVAAAVKPEEIALSSLKPSYDQVAYPELVICAAANVSDTGAAPAGSNVLPLVIDSRWVMVGTDRRQRIPVEQMERLKSPSKRRFGVAPQPTLSVASAIAIAGAAVSPAMGRHSIPHLRSMLASLNVRLGVWLPNPMSPQAREDVAEGKSAQFDVGSNHLVMEMVGAHKSTARIVYASDGGHYENLGIVELMRRRCNVIWAIDASADPRGRASSLAQSIMIAESEIGCLIDIDLDVFALNERNRPRTTSVTGTITYPAHEGLPPATLHVLKLGVSDDHSPVIREYERQDPGFPLHATIQQVYSAERFEAYRRLGYETATLLVKNLPAPPEAGSEEIANRFQG
;
A
#
# COMPACT_ATOMS: atom_id res chain seq x y z
N MET A 1 -0.73 -36.83 42.14
CA MET A 1 -0.60 -35.58 42.93
C MET A 1 -1.44 -34.44 42.35
N LEU A 2 -1.58 -34.26 41.03
CA LEU A 2 -2.45 -33.24 40.42
C LEU A 2 -3.98 -33.45 40.55
N ILE A 3 -4.45 -34.67 40.83
CA ILE A 3 -5.90 -34.97 40.93
C ILE A 3 -6.47 -34.51 42.30
N ALA A 4 -5.63 -34.38 43.32
CA ALA A 4 -6.06 -33.99 44.67
C ALA A 4 -6.30 -32.46 44.81
N ASP A 5 -5.66 -31.64 43.99
CA ASP A 5 -5.82 -30.17 44.04
C ASP A 5 -7.11 -29.69 43.33
N LEU A 6 -7.58 -30.42 42.31
CA LEU A 6 -8.80 -30.08 41.55
C LEU A 6 -10.10 -30.31 42.35
N THR A 7 -10.14 -31.34 43.19
CA THR A 7 -11.27 -31.59 44.12
C THR A 7 -11.36 -30.53 45.21
N MET A 8 -10.22 -29.98 45.65
CA MET A 8 -10.19 -28.94 46.68
C MET A 8 -10.72 -27.59 46.16
N VAL A 9 -10.39 -27.23 44.92
CA VAL A 9 -10.92 -26.01 44.27
C VAL A 9 -12.43 -26.12 44.04
N SER A 10 -12.94 -27.30 43.63
CA SER A 10 -14.38 -27.54 43.45
C SER A 10 -15.16 -27.43 44.77
N LEU A 11 -14.62 -27.95 45.87
CA LEU A 11 -15.24 -27.88 47.21
C LEU A 11 -15.22 -26.45 47.76
N MET A 12 -14.15 -25.69 47.54
CA MET A 12 -14.06 -24.28 47.94
C MET A 12 -15.03 -23.39 47.16
N THR A 13 -15.22 -23.64 45.85
CA THR A 13 -16.21 -22.90 45.05
C THR A 13 -17.65 -23.24 45.43
N HIS A 14 -17.94 -24.47 45.86
CA HIS A 14 -19.29 -24.85 46.28
C HIS A 14 -19.68 -24.20 47.62
N GLY A 15 -18.75 -24.18 48.60
CA GLY A 15 -18.97 -23.52 49.90
C GLY A 15 -19.11 -21.99 49.79
N TRP A 16 -18.47 -21.36 48.80
CA TRP A 16 -18.59 -19.92 48.55
C TRP A 16 -19.96 -19.53 47.98
N ILE A 17 -20.59 -20.41 47.21
CA ILE A 17 -21.91 -20.19 46.59
C ILE A 17 -23.04 -20.39 47.61
N GLU A 18 -22.88 -21.31 48.57
CA GLU A 18 -23.86 -21.54 49.63
C GLU A 18 -23.88 -20.44 50.71
N GLY A 19 -22.76 -19.75 50.93
CA GLY A 19 -22.65 -18.65 51.91
C GLY A 19 -23.50 -17.40 51.61
N TRP A 20 -24.11 -17.31 50.43
CA TRP A 20 -25.02 -16.22 50.02
C TRP A 20 -26.51 -16.58 50.15
N ALA A 21 -26.84 -17.73 50.75
CA ALA A 21 -28.21 -18.18 50.94
C ALA A 21 -28.87 -17.57 52.21
N GLY A 22 -28.97 -16.24 52.27
CA GLY A 22 -30.01 -15.61 53.07
C GLY A 22 -31.39 -15.82 52.42
N PRO A 23 -32.51 -15.73 53.15
CA PRO A 23 -33.84 -15.88 52.57
C PRO A 23 -34.05 -14.81 51.49
N LYS A 24 -33.96 -15.23 50.22
CA LYS A 24 -34.21 -14.35 49.08
C LYS A 24 -35.70 -13.97 49.11
N PRO A 25 -36.04 -12.70 48.87
CA PRO A 25 -37.44 -12.28 48.79
C PRO A 25 -38.22 -13.18 47.82
N SER A 26 -39.43 -13.61 48.18
CA SER A 26 -40.20 -14.61 47.41
C SER A 26 -40.45 -14.25 45.95
N TRP A 27 -40.47 -12.95 45.60
CA TRP A 27 -40.59 -12.47 44.22
C TRP A 27 -39.30 -12.66 43.39
N MET A 28 -38.15 -12.91 44.02
CA MET A 28 -36.90 -13.34 43.36
C MET A 28 -36.83 -14.87 43.12
N ALA A 29 -37.89 -15.62 43.39
CA ALA A 29 -37.96 -17.05 43.04
C ALA A 29 -38.93 -17.34 41.88
N ASP A 30 -39.76 -16.36 41.49
CA ASP A 30 -40.75 -16.50 40.43
C ASP A 30 -40.11 -16.30 39.03
N PRO A 31 -40.10 -17.33 38.16
CA PRO A 31 -39.53 -17.23 36.80
C PRO A 31 -40.16 -16.12 35.97
N LEU A 32 -41.46 -15.83 36.14
CA LEU A 32 -42.18 -14.80 35.38
C LEU A 32 -41.74 -13.39 35.80
N ALA A 33 -41.57 -13.15 37.10
CA ALA A 33 -41.07 -11.87 37.63
C ALA A 33 -39.63 -11.57 37.17
N GLN A 34 -38.82 -12.62 36.97
CA GLN A 34 -37.42 -12.50 36.55
C GLN A 34 -37.24 -12.33 35.04
N TRP A 35 -38.04 -13.03 34.23
CA TRP A 35 -38.13 -12.76 32.79
C TRP A 35 -38.63 -11.33 32.52
N ALA A 36 -39.59 -10.85 33.30
CA ALA A 36 -40.07 -9.48 33.24
C ALA A 36 -38.97 -8.44 33.55
N LEU A 37 -38.02 -8.75 34.44
CA LEU A 37 -36.87 -7.90 34.75
C LEU A 37 -35.80 -7.90 33.63
N GLY A 38 -35.50 -9.06 33.04
CA GLY A 38 -34.52 -9.18 31.95
C GLY A 38 -35.00 -8.57 30.63
N VAL A 39 -36.23 -8.92 30.22
CA VAL A 39 -36.90 -8.30 29.07
C VAL A 39 -37.18 -6.83 29.34
N GLY A 40 -37.58 -6.48 30.57
CA GLY A 40 -37.73 -5.10 31.02
C GLY A 40 -36.43 -4.30 30.92
N GLY A 41 -35.28 -4.88 31.24
CA GLY A 41 -33.96 -4.26 31.11
C GLY A 41 -33.55 -4.02 29.65
N VAL A 42 -33.84 -4.96 28.75
CA VAL A 42 -33.57 -4.82 27.31
C VAL A 42 -34.52 -3.81 26.67
N VAL A 43 -35.80 -3.82 27.03
CA VAL A 43 -36.79 -2.82 26.59
C VAL A 43 -36.42 -1.44 27.11
N LEU A 44 -36.01 -1.32 28.38
CA LEU A 44 -35.52 -0.08 28.98
C LEU A 44 -34.25 0.42 28.26
N PHE A 45 -33.33 -0.47 27.91
CA PHE A 45 -32.15 -0.15 27.08
C PHE A 45 -32.55 0.43 25.71
N VAL A 46 -33.49 -0.21 25.00
CA VAL A 46 -33.98 0.26 23.71
C VAL A 46 -34.69 1.61 23.83
N LEU A 47 -35.48 1.81 24.90
CA LEU A 47 -36.18 3.07 25.16
C LEU A 47 -35.23 4.21 25.55
N LEU A 48 -34.20 3.96 26.37
CA LEU A 48 -33.16 4.94 26.72
C LEU A 48 -32.27 5.28 25.52
N PHE A 49 -31.98 4.31 24.66
CA PHE A 49 -31.25 4.52 23.42
C PHE A 49 -32.07 5.36 22.42
N ARG A 50 -33.36 5.05 22.24
CA ARG A 50 -34.29 5.83 21.40
C ARG A 50 -34.57 7.22 21.95
N SER A 51 -34.70 7.39 23.26
CA SER A 51 -34.91 8.71 23.87
C SER A 51 -33.67 9.59 23.70
N GLY A 52 -32.47 9.01 23.81
CA GLY A 52 -31.22 9.67 23.47
C GLY A 52 -31.09 10.05 21.98
N LEU A 53 -31.82 9.41 21.06
CA LEU A 53 -31.88 9.76 19.63
C LEU A 53 -32.89 10.87 19.30
N ARG A 54 -33.91 11.09 20.15
CA ARG A 54 -35.00 12.07 19.92
C ARG A 54 -34.76 13.46 20.52
N MET A 55 -33.74 13.65 21.35
CA MET A 55 -33.47 14.95 21.98
C MET A 55 -32.71 15.91 21.06
N GLU A 56 -33.41 16.50 20.08
CA GLU A 56 -32.85 17.58 19.24
C GLU A 56 -33.39 18.99 19.53
N ALA A 57 -34.35 19.19 20.44
CA ALA A 57 -35.12 20.44 20.42
C ALA A 57 -34.76 21.55 21.43
N THR A 58 -33.99 21.35 22.51
CA THR A 58 -33.79 22.45 23.48
C THR A 58 -32.46 22.37 24.23
N GLY A 59 -31.55 23.32 23.94
CA GLY A 59 -30.27 23.51 24.62
C GLY A 59 -29.14 22.54 24.19
N ARG A 60 -28.32 22.97 23.21
CA ARG A 60 -27.30 22.13 22.53
C ARG A 60 -26.22 21.49 23.42
N PHE A 61 -25.96 22.00 24.62
CA PHE A 61 -24.91 21.49 25.51
C PHE A 61 -25.46 20.46 26.51
N MET A 62 -26.47 20.83 27.31
CA MET A 62 -27.10 19.96 28.31
C MET A 62 -27.78 18.72 27.69
N ALA A 63 -28.39 18.85 26.51
CA ALA A 63 -29.02 17.73 25.81
C ALA A 63 -27.99 16.68 25.35
N LYS A 64 -26.80 17.11 24.90
CA LYS A 64 -25.73 16.20 24.47
C LYS A 64 -25.08 15.47 25.64
N THR A 65 -24.88 16.15 26.78
CA THR A 65 -24.29 15.54 27.98
C THR A 65 -25.25 14.52 28.60
N ARG A 66 -26.55 14.82 28.67
CA ARG A 66 -27.58 13.87 29.16
C ARG A 66 -27.74 12.67 28.23
N ALA A 67 -27.76 12.86 26.91
CA ALA A 67 -27.82 11.76 25.96
C ALA A 67 -26.58 10.84 26.03
N THR A 68 -25.41 11.41 26.33
CA THR A 68 -24.17 10.64 26.51
C THR A 68 -24.20 9.83 27.80
N LEU A 69 -24.68 10.40 28.91
CA LEU A 69 -24.84 9.70 30.18
C LEU A 69 -25.86 8.56 30.10
N LEU A 70 -27.00 8.79 29.44
CA LEU A 70 -28.04 7.75 29.25
C LEU A 70 -27.52 6.57 28.41
N ARG A 71 -26.63 6.82 27.44
CA ARG A 71 -26.03 5.78 26.60
C ARG A 71 -24.88 5.03 27.29
N LEU A 72 -24.12 5.71 28.16
CA LEU A 72 -23.14 5.06 29.03
C LEU A 72 -23.82 4.18 30.08
N LEU A 73 -24.94 4.63 30.65
CA LEU A 73 -25.77 3.84 31.55
C LEU A 73 -26.32 2.59 30.83
N ALA A 74 -26.79 2.74 29.60
CA ALA A 74 -27.25 1.64 28.76
C ALA A 74 -26.12 0.62 28.49
N LEU A 75 -24.89 1.08 28.25
CA LEU A 75 -23.71 0.22 28.08
C LEU A 75 -23.35 -0.55 29.36
N ILE A 76 -23.43 0.11 30.53
CA ILE A 76 -23.16 -0.53 31.83
C ILE A 76 -24.23 -1.59 32.11
N VAL A 77 -25.51 -1.29 31.86
CA VAL A 77 -26.60 -2.27 32.01
C VAL A 77 -26.39 -3.48 31.10
N LEU A 78 -25.96 -3.27 29.85
CA LEU A 78 -25.67 -4.37 28.92
C LEU A 78 -24.47 -5.22 29.37
N LEU A 79 -23.38 -4.57 29.81
CA LEU A 79 -22.18 -5.25 30.31
C LEU A 79 -22.39 -5.99 31.62
N LEU A 80 -23.37 -5.59 32.44
CA LEU A 80 -23.77 -6.31 33.65
C LEU A 80 -24.81 -7.40 33.37
N ALA A 81 -25.69 -7.20 32.39
CA ALA A 81 -26.72 -8.16 32.01
C ALA A 81 -26.13 -9.39 31.30
N ILE A 82 -25.07 -9.21 30.49
CA ILE A 82 -24.45 -10.31 29.74
C ILE A 82 -23.86 -11.39 30.68
N PRO A 83 -22.98 -11.06 31.65
CA PRO A 83 -22.45 -12.03 32.62
C PRO A 83 -23.55 -12.73 33.43
N PHE A 84 -24.59 -11.97 33.81
CA PHE A 84 -25.72 -12.49 34.60
C PHE A 84 -26.59 -13.47 33.79
N LEU A 85 -26.89 -13.17 32.53
CA LEU A 85 -27.59 -14.10 31.63
C LEU A 85 -26.75 -15.36 31.37
N THR A 86 -25.45 -15.21 31.11
CA THR A 86 -24.57 -16.37 30.92
C THR A 86 -24.49 -17.25 32.16
N ALA A 87 -24.31 -16.67 33.35
CA ALA A 87 -24.24 -17.43 34.60
C ALA A 87 -25.53 -18.22 34.89
N ARG A 88 -26.70 -17.70 34.52
CA ARG A 88 -27.99 -18.39 34.69
C ARG A 88 -28.23 -19.51 33.67
N ILE A 89 -27.78 -19.36 32.43
CA ILE A 89 -27.84 -20.44 31.43
C ILE A 89 -26.99 -21.62 31.90
N PHE A 90 -25.79 -21.34 32.43
CA PHE A 90 -24.91 -22.36 33.02
C PHE A 90 -25.44 -22.97 34.33
N ALA A 91 -26.27 -22.25 35.10
CA ALA A 91 -26.89 -22.76 36.33
C ALA A 91 -28.26 -23.43 36.11
N SER A 92 -28.78 -23.46 34.88
CA SER A 92 -30.08 -24.06 34.58
C SER A 92 -29.95 -25.57 34.33
N PRO A 93 -30.91 -26.41 34.79
CA PRO A 93 -30.90 -27.85 34.50
C PRO A 93 -31.10 -28.20 33.01
N ILE A 94 -31.30 -27.19 32.15
CA ILE A 94 -31.65 -27.30 30.73
C ILE A 94 -30.46 -27.77 29.87
N LEU A 95 -29.23 -27.81 30.41
CA LEU A 95 -28.04 -28.38 29.77
C LEU A 95 -28.17 -29.89 29.42
N SER A 96 -29.29 -30.53 29.76
CA SER A 96 -29.63 -31.92 29.45
C SER A 96 -30.56 -32.10 28.23
N SER A 97 -31.03 -31.02 27.57
CA SER A 97 -32.00 -31.07 26.45
C SER A 97 -31.48 -30.39 25.17
N PRO A 98 -31.60 -30.97 23.95
CA PRO A 98 -31.09 -30.43 22.68
C PRO A 98 -31.55 -29.01 22.30
N ALA A 99 -32.55 -28.45 22.98
CA ALA A 99 -33.08 -27.12 22.73
C ALA A 99 -32.11 -25.97 23.08
N TRP A 100 -31.02 -26.24 23.83
CA TRP A 100 -30.01 -25.23 24.23
C TRP A 100 -29.32 -24.55 23.04
N ILE A 101 -29.28 -25.19 21.87
CA ILE A 101 -28.63 -24.67 20.66
C ILE A 101 -29.32 -23.39 20.16
N ALA A 102 -30.67 -23.32 20.21
CA ALA A 102 -31.42 -22.15 19.74
C ALA A 102 -31.23 -20.91 20.64
N ASP A 103 -31.18 -21.13 21.95
CA ASP A 103 -30.94 -20.06 22.94
C ASP A 103 -29.49 -19.55 22.90
N TYR A 104 -28.53 -20.41 22.52
CA TYR A 104 -27.12 -20.04 22.36
C TYR A 104 -26.87 -19.18 21.11
N TRP A 105 -27.52 -19.50 19.99
CA TRP A 105 -27.49 -18.67 18.78
C TRP A 105 -28.10 -17.28 19.01
N LEU A 106 -29.11 -17.18 19.87
CA LEU A 106 -29.68 -15.89 20.28
C LEU A 106 -28.66 -15.05 21.06
N VAL A 107 -27.91 -15.65 22.00
CA VAL A 107 -26.84 -14.97 22.74
C VAL A 107 -25.71 -14.52 21.83
N ILE A 108 -25.28 -15.37 20.89
CA ILE A 108 -24.27 -15.02 19.88
C ILE A 108 -24.75 -13.87 19.00
N THR A 109 -26.01 -13.90 18.56
CA THR A 109 -26.61 -12.85 17.72
C THR A 109 -26.71 -11.53 18.49
N ILE A 110 -27.13 -11.56 19.76
CA ILE A 110 -27.20 -10.36 20.62
C ILE A 110 -25.79 -9.80 20.88
N ALA A 111 -24.81 -10.65 21.14
CA ALA A 111 -23.41 -10.24 21.34
C ALA A 111 -22.79 -9.65 20.07
N ALA A 112 -23.04 -10.26 18.90
CA ALA A 112 -22.53 -9.78 17.61
C ALA A 112 -23.19 -8.46 17.18
N VAL A 113 -24.51 -8.32 17.38
CA VAL A 113 -25.24 -7.07 17.13
C VAL A 113 -24.80 -5.98 18.11
N GLY A 114 -24.61 -6.32 19.39
CA GLY A 114 -24.04 -5.43 20.40
C GLY A 114 -22.63 -4.96 20.05
N PHE A 115 -21.79 -5.87 19.55
CA PHE A 115 -20.44 -5.58 19.06
C PHE A 115 -20.46 -4.63 17.85
N GLY A 116 -21.31 -4.89 16.85
CA GLY A 116 -21.46 -4.03 15.68
C GLY A 116 -21.88 -2.60 16.06
N LEU A 117 -22.86 -2.47 16.96
CA LEU A 117 -23.34 -1.18 17.46
C LEU A 117 -22.29 -0.45 18.31
N LEU A 118 -21.50 -1.18 19.11
CA LEU A 118 -20.40 -0.61 19.89
C LEU A 118 -19.31 -0.03 18.98
N VAL A 119 -18.89 -0.78 17.95
CA VAL A 119 -17.88 -0.32 16.98
C VAL A 119 -18.36 0.92 16.22
N ILE A 120 -19.63 0.97 15.81
CA ILE A 120 -20.23 2.14 15.15
C ILE A 120 -20.22 3.35 16.10
N THR A 121 -20.59 3.16 17.37
CA THR A 121 -20.64 4.23 18.39
C THR A 121 -19.25 4.78 18.70
N LEU A 122 -18.24 3.90 18.82
CA LEU A 122 -16.85 4.30 19.07
C LEU A 122 -16.23 5.02 17.86
N ARG A 123 -16.55 4.60 16.62
CA ARG A 123 -16.11 5.31 15.41
C ARG A 123 -16.75 6.68 15.26
N TRP A 124 -17.99 6.83 15.72
CA TRP A 124 -18.67 8.13 15.75
C TRP A 124 -18.05 9.05 16.81
N LEU A 125 -17.78 8.53 18.02
CA LEU A 125 -17.06 9.26 19.07
C LEU A 125 -15.65 9.70 18.62
N ALA A 126 -14.91 8.84 17.92
CA ALA A 126 -13.59 9.17 17.38
C ALA A 126 -13.63 10.23 16.25
N ARG A 127 -14.78 10.44 15.60
CA ARG A 127 -14.99 11.51 14.60
C ARG A 127 -15.32 12.86 15.23
N ILE A 128 -15.75 12.90 16.49
CA ILE A 128 -16.03 14.15 17.21
C ILE A 128 -14.69 14.79 17.61
N ARG A 129 -14.11 15.58 16.69
CA ARG A 129 -12.94 16.44 16.92
C ARG A 129 -13.19 17.59 17.92
N ALA A 130 -14.36 17.65 18.58
CA ALA A 130 -14.81 18.78 19.38
C ALA A 130 -14.71 18.58 20.91
N LEU A 131 -13.79 17.75 21.39
CA LEU A 131 -13.36 17.71 22.79
C LEU A 131 -11.94 18.24 22.95
N ALA A 132 -11.56 19.23 22.14
CA ALA A 132 -10.25 19.87 22.15
C ALA A 132 -10.01 20.80 23.38
N ILE A 133 -10.88 20.79 24.40
CA ILE A 133 -10.79 21.75 25.52
C ILE A 133 -10.49 21.07 26.87
N LEU A 134 -10.56 19.74 27.00
CA LEU A 134 -10.21 19.04 28.25
C LEU A 134 -9.09 18.02 28.06
N GLY A 135 -7.86 18.54 28.06
CA GLY A 135 -6.67 17.87 28.57
C GLY A 135 -5.92 16.96 27.58
N ALA A 136 -4.71 17.38 27.21
CA ALA A 136 -3.72 16.58 26.45
C ALA A 136 -3.38 15.21 27.10
N LEU A 137 -3.72 15.00 28.37
CA LEU A 137 -3.64 13.70 29.05
C LEU A 137 -4.80 12.76 28.70
N ALA A 138 -6.02 13.29 28.55
CA ALA A 138 -7.20 12.52 28.17
C ALA A 138 -7.14 12.09 26.70
N SER A 139 -6.56 12.91 25.81
CA SER A 139 -6.36 12.52 24.41
C SER A 139 -5.36 11.38 24.25
N GLY A 140 -4.31 11.36 25.08
CA GLY A 140 -3.36 10.25 25.18
C GLY A 140 -4.02 8.97 25.66
N LEU A 141 -4.73 9.01 26.79
CA LEU A 141 -5.42 7.84 27.35
C LEU A 141 -6.52 7.33 26.42
N VAL A 142 -7.34 8.21 25.84
CA VAL A 142 -8.41 7.84 24.90
C VAL A 142 -7.82 7.27 23.61
N ALA A 143 -6.70 7.79 23.11
CA ALA A 143 -6.02 7.23 21.95
C ALA A 143 -5.39 5.87 22.26
N THR A 144 -4.80 5.70 23.45
CA THR A 144 -4.23 4.43 23.91
C THR A 144 -5.34 3.39 24.14
N VAL A 145 -6.43 3.76 24.79
CA VAL A 145 -7.60 2.88 24.97
C VAL A 145 -8.23 2.55 23.62
N ALA A 146 -8.43 3.51 22.72
CA ALA A 146 -8.94 3.23 21.37
C ALA A 146 -7.97 2.38 20.52
N ALA A 147 -6.67 2.41 20.81
CA ALA A 147 -5.67 1.59 20.15
C ALA A 147 -5.57 0.19 20.75
N VAL A 148 -5.71 0.03 22.07
CA VAL A 148 -5.50 -1.23 22.82
C VAL A 148 -6.78 -2.03 23.00
N LEU A 149 -7.93 -1.36 23.17
CA LEU A 149 -9.21 -2.01 23.43
C LEU A 149 -9.67 -2.97 22.32
N PRO A 150 -9.47 -2.69 21.01
CA PRO A 150 -9.76 -3.67 19.97
C PRO A 150 -8.89 -4.93 20.08
N TRP A 151 -7.64 -4.82 20.55
CA TRP A 151 -6.77 -5.97 20.77
C TRP A 151 -7.17 -6.75 22.01
N ALA A 152 -7.46 -6.05 23.11
CA ALA A 152 -7.96 -6.69 24.33
C ALA A 152 -9.26 -7.46 24.05
N LEU A 153 -10.17 -6.89 23.24
CA LEU A 153 -11.42 -7.54 22.83
C LEU A 153 -11.19 -8.67 21.82
N ALA A 154 -10.28 -8.52 20.86
CA ALA A 154 -9.93 -9.59 19.93
C ALA A 154 -9.28 -10.77 20.65
N ILE A 155 -8.35 -10.51 21.56
CA ILE A 155 -7.73 -11.52 22.43
C ILE A 155 -8.79 -12.17 23.32
N LEU A 156 -9.71 -11.39 23.90
CA LEU A 156 -10.82 -11.94 24.68
C LEU A 156 -11.67 -12.90 23.84
N VAL A 157 -12.04 -12.52 22.61
CA VAL A 157 -12.80 -13.38 21.69
C VAL A 157 -12.01 -14.63 21.30
N ILE A 158 -10.70 -14.49 21.03
CA ILE A 158 -9.80 -15.62 20.76
C ILE A 158 -9.75 -16.59 21.95
N CYS A 159 -9.56 -16.06 23.16
CA CYS A 159 -9.55 -16.85 24.38
C CYS A 159 -10.91 -17.54 24.63
N TRP A 160 -12.02 -16.84 24.39
CA TRP A 160 -13.36 -17.36 24.67
C TRP A 160 -13.72 -18.51 23.75
N VAL A 161 -13.49 -18.35 22.46
CA VAL A 161 -13.78 -19.41 21.49
C VAL A 161 -12.71 -20.50 21.52
N GLY A 162 -11.45 -20.18 21.86
CA GLY A 162 -10.42 -21.19 22.13
C GLY A 162 -10.81 -22.08 23.33
N THR A 163 -11.38 -21.47 24.38
CA THR A 163 -11.93 -22.21 25.52
C THR A 163 -13.12 -23.07 25.09
N PHE A 164 -13.99 -22.57 24.21
CA PHE A 164 -15.10 -23.34 23.64
C PHE A 164 -14.60 -24.53 22.77
N ALA A 165 -13.61 -24.31 21.91
CA ALA A 165 -12.97 -25.35 21.10
C ALA A 165 -12.40 -26.47 21.98
N TRP A 166 -11.73 -26.07 23.06
CA TRP A 166 -11.11 -26.97 24.02
C TRP A 166 -12.14 -27.77 24.81
N MET A 167 -13.22 -27.14 25.29
CA MET A 167 -14.29 -27.81 26.01
C MET A 167 -15.02 -28.83 25.13
N GLU A 168 -15.27 -28.50 23.87
CA GLU A 168 -15.96 -29.41 22.95
C GLU A 168 -15.07 -30.56 22.46
N TYR A 169 -13.77 -30.28 22.26
CA TYR A 169 -12.77 -31.34 22.07
C TYR A 169 -12.73 -32.31 23.26
N LEU A 170 -12.70 -31.79 24.49
CA LEU A 170 -12.75 -32.62 25.70
C LEU A 170 -14.04 -33.44 25.78
N ARG A 171 -15.19 -32.85 25.39
CA ARG A 171 -16.49 -33.56 25.36
C ARG A 171 -16.45 -34.76 24.41
N HIS A 172 -15.93 -34.58 23.20
CA HIS A 172 -15.82 -35.68 22.22
C HIS A 172 -14.73 -36.69 22.58
N ALA A 173 -13.60 -36.25 23.14
CA ALA A 173 -12.56 -37.13 23.65
C ALA A 173 -13.04 -37.99 24.84
N LEU A 174 -13.87 -37.44 25.72
CA LEU A 174 -14.51 -38.17 26.81
C LEU A 174 -15.65 -39.09 26.33
N ALA A 175 -16.30 -38.77 25.21
CA ALA A 175 -17.34 -39.57 24.59
C ALA A 175 -16.81 -40.70 23.69
N GLY A 176 -15.49 -40.75 23.44
CA GLY A 176 -14.83 -41.77 22.62
C GLY A 176 -14.98 -41.55 21.10
N ASP A 177 -15.38 -40.36 20.67
CA ASP A 177 -15.70 -40.04 19.27
C ASP A 177 -14.62 -39.08 18.70
N GLU A 178 -13.42 -39.62 18.49
CA GLU A 178 -12.20 -38.85 18.21
C GLU A 178 -12.24 -38.10 16.86
N ASP A 179 -13.03 -38.59 15.90
CA ASP A 179 -13.06 -38.08 14.52
C ASP A 179 -13.89 -36.80 14.34
N GLU A 180 -14.90 -36.54 15.18
CA GLU A 180 -15.70 -35.32 15.12
C GLU A 180 -15.07 -34.17 15.92
N GLY A 181 -14.50 -34.47 17.09
CA GLY A 181 -13.81 -33.48 17.92
C GLY A 181 -12.61 -32.84 17.21
N GLY A 182 -11.83 -33.64 16.45
CA GLY A 182 -10.70 -33.15 15.67
C GLY A 182 -11.10 -32.20 14.54
N ARG A 183 -12.20 -32.49 13.83
CA ARG A 183 -12.71 -31.64 12.74
C ARG A 183 -13.21 -30.29 13.24
N MET A 184 -13.80 -30.25 14.43
CA MET A 184 -14.29 -29.00 15.02
C MET A 184 -13.16 -28.09 15.51
N VAL A 185 -12.11 -28.67 16.13
CA VAL A 185 -10.89 -27.93 16.49
C VAL A 185 -10.22 -27.36 15.25
N LEU A 186 -10.13 -28.12 14.16
CA LEU A 186 -9.56 -27.65 12.90
C LEU A 186 -10.37 -26.48 12.30
N GLY A 187 -11.70 -26.53 12.37
CA GLY A 187 -12.57 -25.44 11.94
C GLY A 187 -12.41 -24.16 12.77
N LEU A 188 -12.24 -24.29 14.09
CA LEU A 188 -12.02 -23.16 15.00
C LEU A 188 -10.62 -22.55 14.86
N VAL A 189 -9.58 -23.38 14.70
CA VAL A 189 -8.23 -22.92 14.35
C VAL A 189 -8.24 -22.20 13.00
N GLY A 190 -8.95 -22.74 12.00
CA GLY A 190 -9.16 -22.09 10.70
C GLY A 190 -9.84 -20.73 10.82
N PHE A 191 -10.92 -20.63 11.61
CA PHE A 191 -11.63 -19.38 11.86
C PHE A 191 -10.72 -18.32 12.52
N PHE A 192 -9.91 -18.71 13.51
CA PHE A 192 -8.99 -17.79 14.16
C PHE A 192 -7.82 -17.38 13.31
N ALA A 193 -7.29 -18.29 12.50
CA ALA A 193 -6.30 -17.94 11.49
C ALA A 193 -6.87 -16.88 10.54
N VAL A 194 -8.13 -17.02 10.11
CA VAL A 194 -8.82 -16.03 9.27
C VAL A 194 -9.05 -14.70 10.01
N LEU A 195 -9.44 -14.74 11.29
CA LEU A 195 -9.65 -13.52 12.09
C LEU A 195 -8.34 -12.76 12.33
N ILE A 196 -7.27 -13.47 12.72
CA ILE A 196 -5.93 -12.89 12.88
C ILE A 196 -5.45 -12.33 11.55
N ALA A 197 -5.61 -13.08 10.44
CA ALA A 197 -5.30 -12.59 9.11
C ALA A 197 -6.10 -11.33 8.78
N ALA A 198 -7.40 -11.25 9.11
CA ALA A 198 -8.23 -10.06 8.89
C ALA A 198 -7.80 -8.86 9.75
N VAL A 199 -7.38 -9.09 11.00
CA VAL A 199 -6.87 -8.03 11.90
C VAL A 199 -5.50 -7.53 11.43
N VAL A 200 -4.60 -8.45 11.08
CA VAL A 200 -3.30 -8.14 10.47
C VAL A 200 -3.53 -7.33 9.19
N PHE A 201 -4.44 -7.80 8.34
CA PHE A 201 -4.82 -7.15 7.11
C PHE A 201 -5.39 -5.74 7.30
N TYR A 202 -6.20 -5.54 8.33
CA TYR A 202 -6.81 -4.25 8.64
C TYR A 202 -5.81 -3.24 9.25
N TRP A 203 -4.80 -3.71 9.98
CA TRP A 203 -3.89 -2.86 10.78
C TRP A 203 -2.48 -2.65 10.21
N LEU A 204 -1.91 -3.60 9.47
CA LEU A 204 -0.55 -3.51 8.91
C LEU A 204 -0.30 -2.61 7.68
N PRO A 205 -1.27 -2.29 6.78
CA PRO A 205 -0.97 -1.76 5.45
C PRO A 205 -0.14 -0.47 5.38
N GLY A 206 -0.17 0.35 6.44
CA GLY A 206 0.59 1.58 6.54
C GLY A 206 1.94 1.47 7.29
N ALA A 207 2.16 0.38 8.02
CA ALA A 207 3.36 0.19 8.85
C ALA A 207 4.40 -0.73 8.20
N ILE A 208 3.97 -1.73 7.41
CA ILE A 208 4.81 -2.78 6.84
C ILE A 208 4.61 -2.82 5.31
N SER A 209 4.80 -1.68 4.63
CA SER A 209 4.87 -1.68 3.16
C SER A 209 6.29 -2.05 2.70
N PRO A 210 6.44 -3.01 1.76
CA PRO A 210 7.72 -3.33 1.12
C PRO A 210 8.42 -2.15 0.44
N HIS A 211 7.70 -1.05 0.15
CA HIS A 211 8.28 0.14 -0.46
C HIS A 211 9.43 0.75 0.35
N ARG A 212 9.32 0.78 1.68
CA ARG A 212 10.35 1.37 2.56
C ARG A 212 11.69 0.62 2.50
N PRO A 213 11.74 -0.71 2.75
CA PRO A 213 12.99 -1.46 2.63
C PRO A 213 13.53 -1.44 1.20
N TYR A 214 12.66 -1.50 0.17
CA TYR A 214 13.08 -1.38 -1.23
C TYR A 214 13.80 -0.05 -1.51
N ARG A 215 13.19 1.07 -1.13
CA ARG A 215 13.80 2.41 -1.23
C ARG A 215 15.13 2.49 -0.48
N GLN A 216 15.23 1.90 0.71
CA GLN A 216 16.48 1.86 1.48
C GLN A 216 17.58 1.04 0.80
N LEU A 217 17.24 -0.08 0.15
CA LEU A 217 18.19 -0.87 -0.63
C LEU A 217 18.74 -0.07 -1.82
N LEU A 218 17.86 0.55 -2.61
CA LEU A 218 18.26 1.41 -3.73
C LEU A 218 19.16 2.55 -3.26
N SER A 219 18.76 3.21 -2.18
CA SER A 219 19.50 4.30 -1.56
C SER A 219 20.91 3.87 -1.14
N ARG A 220 21.06 2.72 -0.47
CA ARG A 220 22.37 2.22 -0.05
C ARG A 220 23.29 1.87 -1.22
N CYS A 221 22.73 1.41 -2.33
CA CYS A 221 23.51 0.99 -3.49
C CYS A 221 23.91 2.17 -4.39
N PHE A 222 23.01 3.13 -4.60
CA PHE A 222 23.16 4.16 -5.65
C PHE A 222 23.32 5.59 -5.12
N ALA A 223 22.90 5.89 -3.89
CA ALA A 223 23.16 7.21 -3.31
C ALA A 223 24.59 7.22 -2.75
N VAL A 224 25.54 7.52 -3.62
CA VAL A 224 26.96 7.70 -3.29
C VAL A 224 27.38 9.11 -3.67
N MET A 225 28.29 9.70 -2.91
CA MET A 225 28.88 11.01 -3.22
C MET A 225 30.34 10.83 -3.59
N ARG A 226 30.76 11.53 -4.64
CA ARG A 226 32.17 11.63 -5.01
C ARG A 226 32.78 12.78 -4.21
N THR A 227 33.84 12.51 -3.46
CA THR A 227 34.58 13.53 -2.72
C THR A 227 35.42 14.38 -3.67
N SER A 228 35.90 15.53 -3.19
CA SER A 228 36.86 16.37 -3.92
C SER A 228 38.18 15.65 -4.25
N SER A 229 38.53 14.61 -3.50
CA SER A 229 39.66 13.70 -3.78
C SER A 229 39.36 12.64 -4.85
N ASN A 230 38.19 12.68 -5.48
CA ASN A 230 37.72 11.70 -6.46
C ASN A 230 37.47 10.30 -5.87
N GLU A 231 37.47 10.17 -4.55
CA GLU A 231 37.12 8.96 -3.82
C GLU A 231 35.59 8.84 -3.68
N VAL A 232 35.10 7.61 -3.61
CA VAL A 232 33.67 7.37 -3.40
C VAL A 232 33.40 7.34 -1.90
N ALA A 233 32.69 8.35 -1.39
CA ALA A 233 32.12 8.32 -0.06
C ALA A 233 30.67 7.81 -0.13
N ALA A 234 30.29 6.93 0.80
CA ALA A 234 28.89 6.55 0.97
C ALA A 234 28.07 7.82 1.31
N ALA A 235 26.92 8.04 0.65
CA ALA A 235 26.16 9.26 0.90
C ALA A 235 25.57 9.27 2.32
N VAL A 236 25.58 10.48 2.87
CA VAL A 236 24.69 10.98 3.92
C VAL A 236 23.26 10.51 3.66
N LYS A 237 22.53 10.19 4.74
CA LYS A 237 21.14 9.73 4.80
C LYS A 237 20.32 10.09 3.54
N PRO A 238 20.11 9.15 2.60
CA PRO A 238 19.47 9.41 1.30
C PRO A 238 18.02 9.92 1.37
N GLU A 239 17.41 9.82 2.55
CA GLU A 239 16.10 10.39 2.87
C GLU A 239 16.12 11.92 2.94
N GLU A 240 17.31 12.54 2.98
CA GLU A 240 17.53 13.98 3.14
C GLU A 240 17.85 14.69 1.80
N ILE A 241 18.05 13.95 0.70
CA ILE A 241 18.26 14.57 -0.62
C ILE A 241 16.91 14.98 -1.22
N ALA A 242 16.65 16.28 -1.16
CA ALA A 242 15.50 16.91 -1.81
C ALA A 242 15.64 16.86 -3.33
N LEU A 243 14.56 16.53 -4.04
CA LEU A 243 14.48 16.72 -5.50
C LEU A 243 14.59 18.20 -5.86
N SER A 244 14.05 19.08 -5.02
CA SER A 244 14.09 20.53 -5.25
C SER A 244 15.49 21.13 -5.22
N SER A 245 16.50 20.44 -4.68
CA SER A 245 17.89 20.88 -4.73
C SER A 245 18.59 20.54 -6.05
N LEU A 246 18.02 19.63 -6.86
CA LEU A 246 18.56 19.22 -8.17
C LEU A 246 18.10 20.15 -9.30
N LYS A 247 17.97 21.45 -9.03
CA LYS A 247 17.63 22.43 -10.06
C LYS A 247 18.79 22.51 -11.06
N PRO A 248 18.51 22.47 -12.37
CA PRO A 248 19.57 22.63 -13.38
C PRO A 248 20.23 24.01 -13.18
N SER A 249 21.53 24.02 -12.92
CA SER A 249 22.33 25.25 -12.88
C SER A 249 22.90 25.48 -14.27
N TYR A 250 22.51 26.59 -14.90
CA TYR A 250 23.00 26.96 -16.24
C TYR A 250 24.35 27.70 -16.19
N ASP A 251 24.80 28.12 -15.00
CA ASP A 251 25.90 29.09 -14.88
C ASP A 251 27.28 28.47 -14.58
N GLN A 252 27.39 27.22 -14.10
CA GLN A 252 28.68 26.63 -13.70
C GLN A 252 28.74 25.10 -13.91
N VAL A 253 28.64 24.63 -15.15
CA VAL A 253 28.45 23.22 -15.58
C VAL A 253 26.97 22.83 -15.56
N ALA A 254 26.38 22.73 -16.75
CA ALA A 254 25.00 22.34 -16.97
C ALA A 254 24.74 20.92 -16.45
N TYR A 255 24.28 20.80 -15.21
CA TYR A 255 23.82 19.51 -14.69
C TYR A 255 22.50 19.16 -15.38
N PRO A 256 22.34 17.92 -15.91
CA PRO A 256 21.14 17.54 -16.63
C PRO A 256 19.90 17.61 -15.74
N GLU A 257 18.76 18.02 -16.32
CA GLU A 257 17.47 17.99 -15.62
C GLU A 257 17.07 16.53 -15.37
N LEU A 258 16.93 16.15 -14.10
CA LEU A 258 16.42 14.84 -13.73
C LEU A 258 14.89 14.82 -13.89
N VAL A 259 14.40 13.98 -14.79
CA VAL A 259 12.97 13.72 -15.00
C VAL A 259 12.68 12.26 -14.65
N ILE A 260 11.82 12.04 -13.66
CA ILE A 260 11.44 10.71 -13.20
C ILE A 260 10.02 10.43 -13.69
N CYS A 261 9.88 9.34 -14.44
CA CYS A 261 8.60 8.87 -14.97
C CYS A 261 8.06 7.72 -14.14
N ALA A 262 6.83 7.85 -13.68
CA ALA A 262 6.06 6.86 -12.95
C ALA A 262 4.65 6.75 -13.56
N ALA A 263 3.83 5.83 -13.04
CA ALA A 263 2.46 5.64 -13.49
C ALA A 263 1.44 6.02 -12.41
N ALA A 264 0.49 6.87 -12.75
CA ALA A 264 -0.69 7.16 -11.95
C ALA A 264 -1.87 6.29 -12.40
N ASN A 265 -2.34 5.40 -11.53
CA ASN A 265 -3.47 4.53 -11.85
C ASN A 265 -4.80 5.28 -11.72
N VAL A 266 -5.66 5.16 -12.73
CA VAL A 266 -6.99 5.79 -12.78
C VAL A 266 -8.03 4.80 -13.31
N SER A 267 -9.25 4.85 -12.78
CA SER A 267 -10.35 3.95 -13.15
C SER A 267 -11.55 4.68 -13.78
N ASP A 268 -11.50 6.01 -13.87
CA ASP A 268 -12.61 6.79 -14.41
C ASP A 268 -12.65 6.68 -15.94
N THR A 269 -13.83 6.43 -16.48
CA THR A 269 -14.06 6.45 -17.93
C THR A 269 -13.76 7.82 -18.51
N GLY A 270 -12.90 7.87 -19.52
CA GLY A 270 -12.49 9.11 -20.20
C GLY A 270 -11.35 9.86 -19.53
N ALA A 271 -10.87 9.44 -18.35
CA ALA A 271 -9.70 10.06 -17.72
C ALA A 271 -8.38 9.63 -18.38
N ALA A 272 -8.31 8.39 -18.88
CA ALA A 272 -7.19 7.84 -19.63
C ALA A 272 -7.69 7.18 -20.92
N PRO A 273 -6.81 6.91 -21.91
CA PRO A 273 -7.17 6.16 -23.12
C PRO A 273 -7.89 4.85 -22.75
N ALA A 274 -8.91 4.48 -23.52
CA ALA A 274 -9.74 3.32 -23.22
C ALA A 274 -8.90 2.04 -23.04
N GLY A 275 -9.13 1.33 -21.93
CA GLY A 275 -8.39 0.10 -21.60
C GLY A 275 -7.01 0.31 -20.96
N SER A 276 -6.49 1.54 -20.92
CA SER A 276 -5.17 1.81 -20.31
C SER A 276 -5.23 1.92 -18.79
N ASN A 277 -6.26 2.57 -18.24
CA ASN A 277 -6.45 2.81 -16.79
C ASN A 277 -5.21 3.44 -16.10
N VAL A 278 -4.41 4.20 -16.85
CA VAL A 278 -3.14 4.76 -16.37
C VAL A 278 -2.82 6.08 -17.06
N LEU A 279 -2.23 7.00 -16.32
CA LEU A 279 -1.71 8.28 -16.81
C LEU A 279 -0.23 8.41 -16.45
N PRO A 280 0.55 9.18 -17.22
CA PRO A 280 1.92 9.51 -16.84
C PRO A 280 1.92 10.29 -15.53
N LEU A 281 2.75 9.87 -14.57
CA LEU A 281 3.11 10.64 -13.38
C LEU A 281 4.56 11.08 -13.56
N VAL A 282 4.76 12.38 -13.70
CA VAL A 282 6.09 12.96 -13.99
C VAL A 282 6.55 13.78 -12.79
N ILE A 283 7.77 13.53 -12.35
CA ILE A 283 8.40 14.20 -11.21
C ILE A 283 9.73 14.77 -11.69
N ASP A 284 9.85 16.09 -11.70
CA ASP A 284 11.12 16.80 -11.94
C ASP A 284 11.54 17.58 -10.68
N SER A 285 12.55 18.46 -10.75
CA SER A 285 13.00 19.26 -9.59
C SER A 285 12.03 20.39 -9.21
N ARG A 286 11.02 20.67 -10.03
CA ARG A 286 10.08 21.79 -9.90
C ARG A 286 8.66 21.30 -9.63
N TRP A 287 8.20 20.28 -10.34
CA TRP A 287 6.80 19.89 -10.38
C TRP A 287 6.59 18.37 -10.27
N VAL A 288 5.48 18.01 -9.62
CA VAL A 288 4.83 16.70 -9.70
C VAL A 288 3.57 16.86 -10.53
N MET A 289 3.45 16.09 -11.61
CA MET A 289 2.38 16.21 -12.61
C MET A 289 1.73 14.86 -12.87
N VAL A 290 0.41 14.84 -13.06
CA VAL A 290 -0.32 13.66 -13.52
C VAL A 290 -1.07 14.00 -14.81
N GLY A 291 -0.90 13.15 -15.82
CA GLY A 291 -1.47 13.38 -17.14
C GLY A 291 -0.71 14.46 -17.91
N THR A 292 -1.38 15.06 -18.88
CA THR A 292 -0.76 15.97 -19.87
C THR A 292 -1.08 17.45 -19.62
N ASP A 293 -2.05 17.74 -18.75
CA ASP A 293 -2.45 19.11 -18.44
C ASP A 293 -1.44 19.78 -17.49
N ARG A 294 -0.68 20.75 -18.03
CA ARG A 294 0.32 21.53 -17.29
C ARG A 294 -0.25 22.33 -16.12
N ARG A 295 -1.57 22.50 -16.00
CA ARG A 295 -2.22 23.16 -14.86
C ARG A 295 -2.40 22.20 -13.67
N GLN A 296 -2.41 20.89 -13.91
CA GLN A 296 -2.63 19.85 -12.92
C GLN A 296 -1.29 19.40 -12.32
N ARG A 297 -0.67 20.32 -11.58
CA ARG A 297 0.68 20.15 -11.04
C ARG A 297 0.80 20.65 -9.60
N ILE A 298 1.71 20.05 -8.85
CA ILE A 298 2.07 20.42 -7.47
C ILE A 298 3.56 20.77 -7.45
N PRO A 299 3.99 21.91 -6.89
CA PRO A 299 5.41 22.19 -6.66
C PRO A 299 6.06 21.11 -5.78
N VAL A 300 7.21 20.60 -6.20
CA VAL A 300 7.95 19.53 -5.50
C VAL A 300 8.29 19.94 -4.07
N GLU A 301 8.72 21.19 -3.87
CA GLU A 301 9.01 21.75 -2.54
C GLU A 301 7.81 21.66 -1.58
N GLN A 302 6.58 21.76 -2.08
CA GLN A 302 5.39 21.61 -1.24
C GLN A 302 5.14 20.13 -0.90
N MET A 303 5.38 19.23 -1.85
CA MET A 303 5.27 17.79 -1.65
C MET A 303 6.31 17.27 -0.63
N GLU A 304 7.53 17.78 -0.68
CA GLU A 304 8.63 17.44 0.23
C GLU A 304 8.36 17.86 1.68
N ARG A 305 7.66 19.00 1.88
CA ARG A 305 7.26 19.49 3.21
C ARG A 305 6.23 18.58 3.88
N LEU A 306 5.45 17.84 3.10
CA LEU A 306 4.47 16.91 3.66
C LEU A 306 5.19 15.76 4.32
N LYS A 307 4.80 15.46 5.54
CA LYS A 307 5.28 14.27 6.23
C LYS A 307 4.31 13.14 5.95
N SER A 308 4.83 11.98 5.55
CA SER A 308 4.05 10.77 5.44
C SER A 308 3.27 10.61 6.75
N PRO A 309 1.93 10.51 6.70
CA PRO A 309 1.10 10.27 7.87
C PRO A 309 1.25 8.82 8.34
N SER A 310 2.49 8.36 8.55
CA SER A 310 2.73 7.14 9.30
C SER A 310 2.32 7.42 10.73
N LYS A 311 1.21 6.82 11.13
CA LYS A 311 0.69 6.80 12.49
C LYS A 311 1.87 6.65 13.44
N ARG A 312 2.06 7.61 14.37
CA ARG A 312 3.01 7.56 15.51
C ARG A 312 2.90 6.30 16.38
N ARG A 313 2.00 5.37 16.03
CA ARG A 313 1.59 4.16 16.74
C ARG A 313 2.65 3.05 16.79
N PHE A 314 3.73 3.13 15.99
CA PHE A 314 4.79 2.10 15.96
C PHE A 314 6.20 2.66 16.19
N GLY A 315 6.34 3.88 16.72
CA GLY A 315 7.66 4.48 17.01
C GLY A 315 8.51 4.83 15.78
N VAL A 316 7.97 4.74 14.57
CA VAL A 316 8.69 5.08 13.33
C VAL A 316 8.63 6.58 13.08
N ALA A 317 9.79 7.20 12.83
CA ALA A 317 9.88 8.62 12.53
C ALA A 317 9.10 8.96 11.23
N PRO A 318 8.33 10.07 11.21
CA PRO A 318 7.68 10.54 10.00
C PRO A 318 8.73 10.97 8.99
N GLN A 319 8.61 10.45 7.77
CA GLN A 319 9.51 10.75 6.66
C GLN A 319 8.87 11.72 5.66
N PRO A 320 9.68 12.43 4.85
CA PRO A 320 9.16 13.20 3.72
C PRO A 320 8.29 12.32 2.82
N THR A 321 7.18 12.89 2.32
CA THR A 321 6.30 12.21 1.35
C THR A 321 7.04 11.98 0.03
N LEU A 322 7.98 12.86 -0.31
CA LEU A 322 8.78 12.80 -1.53
C LEU A 322 10.24 13.15 -1.23
N SER A 323 11.16 12.40 -1.81
CA SER A 323 12.61 12.62 -1.90
C SER A 323 13.14 11.97 -3.19
N VAL A 324 14.39 12.25 -3.58
CA VAL A 324 14.99 11.62 -4.78
C VAL A 324 14.89 10.09 -4.71
N ALA A 325 15.29 9.52 -3.58
CA ALA A 325 15.22 8.08 -3.35
C ALA A 325 13.80 7.53 -3.44
N SER A 326 12.81 8.22 -2.88
CA SER A 326 11.42 7.74 -2.98
C SER A 326 10.89 7.85 -4.41
N ALA A 327 11.18 8.94 -5.13
CA ALA A 327 10.73 9.09 -6.51
C ALA A 327 11.29 7.99 -7.42
N ILE A 328 12.58 7.67 -7.29
CA ILE A 328 13.21 6.54 -8.00
C ILE A 328 12.57 5.21 -7.59
N ALA A 329 12.33 4.99 -6.30
CA ALA A 329 11.69 3.76 -5.82
C ALA A 329 10.25 3.61 -6.30
N ILE A 330 9.52 4.71 -6.51
CA ILE A 330 8.16 4.71 -7.08
C ILE A 330 8.23 4.36 -8.57
N ALA A 331 9.16 4.98 -9.31
CA ALA A 331 9.34 4.73 -10.73
C ALA A 331 9.70 3.27 -11.05
N GLY A 332 10.41 2.58 -10.14
CA GLY A 332 10.72 1.14 -10.24
C GLY A 332 9.83 0.21 -9.40
N ALA A 333 8.60 0.61 -9.08
CA ALA A 333 7.67 -0.15 -8.24
C ALA A 333 6.91 -1.26 -8.98
N ALA A 334 7.65 -2.18 -9.62
CA ALA A 334 7.12 -3.18 -10.56
C ALA A 334 6.07 -4.16 -9.97
N VAL A 335 6.07 -4.38 -8.66
CA VAL A 335 5.06 -5.22 -7.98
C VAL A 335 4.02 -4.33 -7.30
N SER A 336 2.83 -4.31 -7.88
CA SER A 336 1.76 -3.37 -7.54
C SER A 336 0.38 -3.98 -7.83
N PRO A 337 -0.63 -3.81 -6.97
CA PRO A 337 -2.00 -4.25 -7.27
C PRO A 337 -2.61 -3.55 -8.49
N ALA A 338 -2.21 -2.31 -8.76
CA ALA A 338 -2.61 -1.58 -9.95
C ALA A 338 -1.40 -1.31 -10.84
N MET A 339 -1.48 -1.81 -12.08
CA MET A 339 -0.42 -1.81 -13.10
C MET A 339 -0.96 -1.27 -14.44
N GLY A 340 -1.91 -0.33 -14.40
CA GLY A 340 -2.57 0.18 -15.60
C GLY A 340 -3.17 -0.93 -16.46
N ARG A 341 -2.78 -0.96 -17.74
CA ARG A 341 -3.21 -1.94 -18.75
C ARG A 341 -2.78 -3.39 -18.45
N HIS A 342 -1.76 -3.56 -17.59
CA HIS A 342 -1.27 -4.86 -17.16
C HIS A 342 -1.96 -5.38 -15.88
N SER A 343 -2.92 -4.63 -15.34
CA SER A 343 -3.61 -5.03 -14.11
C SER A 343 -4.48 -6.28 -14.31
N ILE A 344 -4.16 -7.35 -13.58
CA ILE A 344 -4.99 -8.56 -13.54
C ILE A 344 -5.92 -8.48 -12.32
N PRO A 345 -7.27 -8.49 -12.47
CA PRO A 345 -8.20 -8.24 -11.36
C PRO A 345 -8.04 -9.16 -10.15
N HIS A 346 -7.84 -10.46 -10.37
CA HIS A 346 -7.66 -11.42 -9.28
C HIS A 346 -6.31 -11.24 -8.56
N LEU A 347 -5.25 -11.01 -9.34
CA LEU A 347 -3.92 -10.74 -8.81
C LEU A 347 -3.90 -9.43 -8.02
N ARG A 348 -4.60 -8.39 -8.49
CA ARG A 348 -4.80 -7.13 -7.76
C ARG A 348 -5.38 -7.38 -6.37
N SER A 349 -6.50 -8.10 -6.31
CA SER A 349 -7.15 -8.40 -5.03
C SER A 349 -6.21 -9.16 -4.10
N MET A 350 -5.45 -10.12 -4.62
CA MET A 350 -4.47 -10.89 -3.84
C MET A 350 -3.26 -10.05 -3.37
N LEU A 351 -2.66 -9.24 -4.23
CA LEU A 351 -1.51 -8.39 -3.88
C LEU A 351 -1.92 -7.31 -2.89
N ALA A 352 -3.09 -6.69 -3.10
CA ALA A 352 -3.66 -5.74 -2.17
C ALA A 352 -4.01 -6.44 -0.84
N SER A 353 -4.55 -7.67 -0.88
CA SER A 353 -4.91 -8.43 0.32
C SER A 353 -3.70 -8.88 1.15
N LEU A 354 -2.59 -9.20 0.50
CA LEU A 354 -1.35 -9.58 1.17
C LEU A 354 -0.44 -8.36 1.47
N ASN A 355 -0.88 -7.15 1.11
CA ASN A 355 -0.07 -5.92 1.19
C ASN A 355 1.30 -6.05 0.50
N VAL A 356 1.38 -6.90 -0.53
CA VAL A 356 2.56 -7.09 -1.37
C VAL A 356 2.56 -6.00 -2.44
N ARG A 357 3.08 -4.83 -2.08
CA ARG A 357 3.08 -3.65 -2.95
C ARG A 357 4.32 -2.77 -2.75
N LEU A 358 4.88 -2.31 -3.87
CA LEU A 358 5.90 -1.27 -3.92
C LEU A 358 5.30 0.09 -4.27
N GLY A 359 4.11 0.13 -4.87
CA GLY A 359 3.40 1.37 -5.17
C GLY A 359 3.00 2.15 -3.91
N VAL A 360 2.82 3.45 -4.07
CA VAL A 360 2.51 4.37 -2.97
C VAL A 360 1.35 5.29 -3.34
N TRP A 361 0.68 5.79 -2.31
CA TRP A 361 -0.35 6.82 -2.49
C TRP A 361 0.28 8.19 -2.33
N LEU A 362 0.07 9.06 -3.31
CA LEU A 362 0.54 10.44 -3.32
C LEU A 362 -0.63 11.41 -3.35
N PRO A 363 -0.48 12.64 -2.82
CA PRO A 363 -1.38 13.75 -3.13
C PRO A 363 -1.58 13.89 -4.64
N ASN A 364 -2.83 13.98 -5.09
CA ASN A 364 -3.18 13.94 -6.51
C ASN A 364 -3.13 15.34 -7.16
N PRO A 365 -2.22 15.62 -8.10
CA PRO A 365 -2.18 16.91 -8.80
C PRO A 365 -3.44 17.25 -9.60
N MET A 366 -4.20 16.24 -10.06
CA MET A 366 -5.46 16.45 -10.79
C MET A 366 -6.58 16.98 -9.88
N SER A 367 -6.50 16.75 -8.57
CA SER A 367 -7.52 17.17 -7.61
C SER A 367 -7.25 18.60 -7.13
N PRO A 368 -8.14 19.58 -7.40
CA PRO A 368 -7.97 20.95 -6.91
C PRO A 368 -7.84 21.03 -5.39
N GLN A 369 -8.64 20.21 -4.69
CA GLN A 369 -8.64 20.15 -3.24
C GLN A 369 -7.33 19.56 -2.68
N ALA A 370 -6.73 18.58 -3.35
CA ALA A 370 -5.43 18.07 -2.95
C ALA A 370 -4.35 19.15 -3.12
N ARG A 371 -4.35 19.89 -4.24
CA ARG A 371 -3.40 20.99 -4.47
C ARG A 371 -3.48 22.06 -3.37
N GLU A 372 -4.69 22.44 -2.96
CA GLU A 372 -4.93 23.35 -1.85
C GLU A 372 -4.42 22.78 -0.52
N ASP A 373 -4.78 21.54 -0.19
CA ASP A 373 -4.35 20.88 1.05
C ASP A 373 -2.82 20.70 1.12
N VAL A 374 -2.15 20.45 -0.02
CA VAL A 374 -0.68 20.40 -0.10
C VAL A 374 -0.06 21.78 0.11
N ALA A 375 -0.60 22.82 -0.52
CA ALA A 375 -0.11 24.20 -0.35
C ALA A 375 -0.21 24.67 1.12
N GLU A 376 -1.26 24.22 1.83
CA GLU A 376 -1.44 24.47 3.27
C GLU A 376 -0.65 23.52 4.19
N GLY A 377 0.05 22.52 3.64
CA GLY A 377 0.84 21.57 4.42
C GLY A 377 0.01 20.56 5.25
N LYS A 378 -1.25 20.33 4.89
CA LYS A 378 -2.21 19.47 5.62
C LYS A 378 -1.93 17.97 5.43
N SER A 379 -0.80 17.49 5.95
CA SER A 379 -0.33 16.10 5.82
C SER A 379 -1.37 15.04 6.25
N ALA A 380 -2.23 15.34 7.23
CA ALA A 380 -3.25 14.40 7.73
C ALA A 380 -4.37 14.10 6.71
N GLN A 381 -4.56 14.93 5.68
CA GLN A 381 -5.57 14.71 4.63
C GLN A 381 -5.18 13.61 3.65
N PHE A 382 -3.91 13.22 3.66
CA PHE A 382 -3.34 12.19 2.80
C PHE A 382 -3.07 10.87 3.57
N ASP A 383 -3.69 10.71 4.75
CA ASP A 383 -3.58 9.47 5.53
C ASP A 383 -4.35 8.33 4.85
N VAL A 384 -3.59 7.31 4.44
CA VAL A 384 -4.10 6.13 3.76
C VAL A 384 -4.66 5.16 4.81
N GLY A 385 -5.93 5.36 5.17
CA GLY A 385 -6.69 4.44 6.01
C GLY A 385 -7.05 3.11 5.32
N SER A 386 -7.61 2.18 6.10
CA SER A 386 -8.06 0.85 5.65
C SER A 386 -9.01 0.88 4.45
N ASN A 387 -9.78 1.97 4.29
CA ASN A 387 -10.72 2.13 3.19
C ASN A 387 -10.02 2.17 1.84
N HIS A 388 -8.80 2.69 1.75
CA HIS A 388 -8.04 2.74 0.50
C HIS A 388 -7.53 1.36 0.07
N LEU A 389 -7.31 0.45 1.02
CA LEU A 389 -6.97 -0.93 0.71
C LEU A 389 -8.14 -1.68 0.04
N VAL A 390 -9.37 -1.38 0.49
CA VAL A 390 -10.58 -1.86 -0.18
C VAL A 390 -10.69 -1.29 -1.59
N MET A 391 -10.43 0.00 -1.75
CA MET A 391 -10.41 0.63 -3.07
C MET A 391 -9.32 0.02 -3.98
N GLU A 392 -8.14 -0.28 -3.43
CA GLU A 392 -7.04 -0.95 -4.14
C GLU A 392 -7.40 -2.38 -4.56
N MET A 393 -8.07 -3.15 -3.68
CA MET A 393 -8.56 -4.51 -4.02
C MET A 393 -9.56 -4.50 -5.17
N VAL A 394 -10.51 -3.56 -5.16
CA VAL A 394 -11.53 -3.46 -6.22
C VAL A 394 -11.05 -2.67 -7.45
N GLY A 395 -9.88 -2.04 -7.39
CA GLY A 395 -9.32 -1.21 -8.47
C GLY A 395 -10.02 0.14 -8.65
N ALA A 396 -10.65 0.68 -7.62
CA ALA A 396 -11.33 1.97 -7.65
C ALA A 396 -10.33 3.12 -7.42
N HIS A 397 -9.80 3.67 -8.51
CA HIS A 397 -8.85 4.77 -8.52
C HIS A 397 -9.43 5.99 -9.22
N LYS A 398 -10.27 6.76 -8.53
CA LYS A 398 -10.89 7.96 -9.11
C LYS A 398 -9.82 9.02 -9.39
N SER A 399 -9.78 9.54 -10.62
CA SER A 399 -8.93 10.64 -11.07
C SER A 399 -9.16 11.95 -10.29
N THR A 400 -10.36 12.12 -9.72
CA THR A 400 -10.74 13.29 -8.90
C THR A 400 -10.44 13.12 -7.40
N ALA A 401 -10.01 11.92 -6.96
CA ALA A 401 -9.71 11.66 -5.57
C ALA A 401 -8.55 12.53 -5.07
N ARG A 402 -8.52 12.82 -3.75
CA ARG A 402 -7.45 13.61 -3.14
C ARG A 402 -6.07 12.95 -3.21
N ILE A 403 -6.04 11.62 -3.33
CA ILE A 403 -4.83 10.82 -3.47
C ILE A 403 -4.90 9.99 -4.74
N VAL A 404 -3.74 9.80 -5.37
CA VAL A 404 -3.53 8.98 -6.55
C VAL A 404 -2.58 7.85 -6.22
N TYR A 405 -2.82 6.68 -6.81
CA TYR A 405 -1.96 5.52 -6.61
C TYR A 405 -0.85 5.49 -7.66
N ALA A 406 0.37 5.75 -7.20
CA ALA A 406 1.59 5.81 -7.99
C ALA A 406 2.30 4.46 -7.99
N SER A 407 2.73 4.02 -9.17
CA SER A 407 3.40 2.74 -9.41
C SER A 407 4.48 2.88 -10.48
N ASP A 408 5.11 1.77 -10.86
CA ASP A 408 6.17 1.69 -11.87
C ASP A 408 5.88 2.47 -13.15
N GLY A 409 6.87 3.21 -13.66
CA GLY A 409 6.77 3.95 -14.91
C GLY A 409 6.43 3.06 -16.12
N GLY A 410 6.93 1.83 -16.13
CA GLY A 410 6.66 0.82 -17.15
C GLY A 410 5.19 0.39 -17.25
N HIS A 411 4.36 0.68 -16.24
CA HIS A 411 2.91 0.48 -16.36
C HIS A 411 2.24 1.49 -17.33
N TYR A 412 2.86 2.65 -17.56
CA TYR A 412 2.49 3.59 -18.61
C TYR A 412 3.41 3.45 -19.83
N GLU A 413 4.71 3.66 -19.67
CA GLU A 413 5.73 3.65 -20.73
C GLU A 413 7.12 3.41 -20.13
N ASN A 414 7.83 2.37 -20.58
CA ASN A 414 9.02 1.85 -19.89
C ASN A 414 10.34 2.56 -20.22
N LEU A 415 10.44 3.23 -21.37
CA LEU A 415 11.68 3.83 -21.88
C LEU A 415 11.83 5.32 -21.53
N GLY A 416 10.75 5.98 -21.12
CA GLY A 416 10.72 7.42 -20.82
C GLY A 416 10.79 8.33 -22.05
N ILE A 417 10.83 7.76 -23.27
CA ILE A 417 11.02 8.53 -24.51
C ILE A 417 9.82 9.40 -24.85
N VAL A 418 8.61 9.01 -24.44
CA VAL A 418 7.38 9.80 -24.67
C VAL A 418 7.46 11.14 -23.94
N GLU A 419 8.01 11.15 -22.72
CA GLU A 419 8.13 12.37 -21.92
C GLU A 419 9.23 13.31 -22.45
N LEU A 420 10.28 12.76 -23.06
CA LEU A 420 11.32 13.51 -23.76
C LEU A 420 10.79 14.11 -25.08
N MET A 421 9.97 13.36 -25.83
CA MET A 421 9.28 13.90 -27.00
C MET A 421 8.28 15.00 -26.63
N ARG A 422 7.58 14.91 -25.48
CA ARG A 422 6.76 16.03 -24.96
C ARG A 422 7.59 17.29 -24.65
N ARG A 423 8.89 17.13 -24.36
CA ARG A 423 9.87 18.21 -24.17
C ARG A 423 10.54 18.70 -25.46
N ARG A 424 10.19 18.11 -26.61
CA ARG A 424 10.74 18.47 -27.93
C ARG A 424 12.25 18.27 -28.03
N CYS A 425 12.76 17.22 -27.39
CA CYS A 425 14.18 16.87 -27.52
C CYS A 425 14.53 16.58 -28.98
N ASN A 426 15.62 17.17 -29.47
CA ASN A 426 16.12 16.99 -30.83
C ASN A 426 16.90 15.67 -31.00
N VAL A 427 17.51 15.17 -29.93
CA VAL A 427 18.23 13.90 -29.88
C VAL A 427 17.81 13.17 -28.61
N ILE A 428 17.35 11.93 -28.75
CA ILE A 428 16.92 11.07 -27.65
C ILE A 428 17.77 9.82 -27.64
N TRP A 429 18.34 9.48 -26.48
CA TRP A 429 19.03 8.22 -26.24
C TRP A 429 18.17 7.35 -25.31
N ALA A 430 17.70 6.23 -25.81
CA ALA A 430 16.88 5.27 -25.09
C ALA A 430 17.70 4.04 -24.74
N ILE A 431 17.83 3.75 -23.44
CA ILE A 431 18.49 2.53 -22.95
C ILE A 431 17.39 1.55 -22.54
N ASP A 432 17.06 0.63 -23.44
CA ASP A 432 16.04 -0.40 -23.24
C ASP A 432 16.67 -1.62 -22.52
N ALA A 433 16.54 -1.61 -21.20
CA ALA A 433 16.88 -2.72 -20.32
C ALA A 433 15.72 -3.72 -20.10
N SER A 434 14.64 -3.65 -20.88
CA SER A 434 13.50 -4.56 -20.75
C SER A 434 13.88 -5.99 -21.09
N ALA A 435 13.34 -6.95 -20.33
CA ALA A 435 13.50 -8.35 -20.66
C ALA A 435 12.75 -8.70 -21.95
N ASP A 436 13.47 -9.18 -22.96
CA ASP A 436 12.90 -9.53 -24.26
C ASP A 436 13.50 -10.85 -24.79
N PRO A 437 13.08 -12.00 -24.23
CA PRO A 437 13.62 -13.32 -24.61
C PRO A 437 13.27 -13.74 -26.03
N ARG A 438 12.45 -12.97 -26.76
CA ARG A 438 12.02 -13.28 -28.12
C ARG A 438 12.49 -12.25 -29.16
N GLY A 439 13.29 -11.25 -28.76
CA GLY A 439 13.81 -10.21 -29.66
C GLY A 439 12.72 -9.45 -30.41
N ARG A 440 11.61 -9.10 -29.74
CA ARG A 440 10.46 -8.41 -30.33
C ARG A 440 10.49 -6.89 -30.18
N ALA A 441 11.39 -6.36 -29.34
CA ALA A 441 11.45 -4.97 -28.94
C ALA A 441 10.08 -4.41 -28.48
N SER A 442 9.31 -5.21 -27.73
CA SER A 442 7.91 -4.89 -27.43
C SER A 442 7.73 -3.61 -26.61
N SER A 443 8.70 -3.26 -25.75
CA SER A 443 8.67 -2.01 -25.01
C SER A 443 8.79 -0.81 -25.95
N LEU A 444 9.75 -0.83 -26.88
CA LEU A 444 9.89 0.22 -27.88
C LEU A 444 8.67 0.32 -28.79
N ALA A 445 8.15 -0.81 -29.28
CA ALA A 445 6.93 -0.83 -30.08
C ALA A 445 5.73 -0.21 -29.33
N GLN A 446 5.61 -0.48 -28.03
CA GLN A 446 4.59 0.16 -27.18
C GLN A 446 4.81 1.66 -27.06
N SER A 447 6.05 2.12 -26.85
CA SER A 447 6.37 3.55 -26.78
C SER A 447 6.07 4.28 -28.09
N ILE A 448 6.32 3.65 -29.24
CA ILE A 448 5.95 4.18 -30.58
C ILE A 448 4.44 4.37 -30.66
N MET A 449 3.65 3.33 -30.33
CA MET A 449 2.17 3.42 -30.36
C MET A 449 1.64 4.53 -29.42
N ILE A 450 2.23 4.69 -28.23
CA ILE A 450 1.84 5.76 -27.30
C ILE A 450 2.23 7.13 -27.86
N ALA A 451 3.43 7.27 -28.44
CA ALA A 451 3.88 8.52 -29.04
C ALA A 451 2.95 8.97 -30.17
N GLU A 452 2.57 8.05 -31.05
CA GLU A 452 1.66 8.35 -32.16
C GLU A 452 0.25 8.72 -31.65
N SER A 453 -0.32 7.90 -30.76
CA SER A 453 -1.71 8.07 -30.32
C SER A 453 -1.94 9.21 -29.34
N GLU A 454 -0.97 9.53 -28.46
CA GLU A 454 -1.16 10.54 -27.41
C GLU A 454 -0.49 11.89 -27.70
N ILE A 455 0.58 11.94 -28.50
CA ILE A 455 1.30 13.19 -28.82
C ILE A 455 1.45 13.45 -30.32
N GLY A 456 1.00 12.54 -31.18
CA GLY A 456 1.06 12.70 -32.64
C GLY A 456 2.49 12.69 -33.20
N CYS A 457 3.45 12.12 -32.46
CA CYS A 457 4.83 11.98 -32.93
C CYS A 457 4.98 10.67 -33.69
N LEU A 458 5.52 10.73 -34.90
CA LEU A 458 5.80 9.54 -35.73
C LEU A 458 7.26 9.13 -35.55
N ILE A 459 7.52 7.83 -35.44
CA ILE A 459 8.88 7.29 -35.25
C ILE A 459 9.15 6.29 -36.36
N ASP A 460 10.13 6.61 -37.21
CA ASP A 460 10.63 5.71 -38.25
C ASP A 460 11.89 5.01 -37.73
N ILE A 461 11.79 3.72 -37.42
CA ILE A 461 12.86 2.91 -36.84
C ILE A 461 12.67 1.43 -37.18
N ASP A 462 13.76 0.77 -37.58
CA ASP A 462 13.73 -0.66 -37.90
C ASP A 462 13.86 -1.50 -36.61
N LEU A 463 12.79 -2.22 -36.27
CA LEU A 463 12.75 -3.10 -35.10
C LEU A 463 13.27 -4.51 -35.40
N ASP A 464 13.27 -4.94 -36.66
CA ASP A 464 13.64 -6.31 -37.06
C ASP A 464 15.13 -6.58 -36.84
N VAL A 465 15.92 -5.53 -36.67
CA VAL A 465 17.34 -5.59 -36.28
C VAL A 465 17.54 -6.26 -34.91
N PHE A 466 16.51 -6.27 -34.05
CA PHE A 466 16.54 -6.95 -32.75
C PHE A 466 16.07 -8.41 -32.79
N ALA A 467 15.57 -8.88 -33.95
CA ALA A 467 15.13 -10.26 -34.11
C ALA A 467 16.29 -11.24 -33.87
N LEU A 468 15.98 -12.34 -33.18
CA LEU A 468 16.96 -13.36 -32.84
C LEU A 468 17.29 -14.22 -34.06
N ASN A 469 18.58 -14.54 -34.22
CA ASN A 469 19.08 -15.50 -35.19
C ASN A 469 18.97 -16.95 -34.67
N GLU A 470 19.43 -17.93 -35.46
CA GLU A 470 19.44 -19.36 -35.09
C GLU A 470 20.23 -19.68 -33.81
N ARG A 471 21.11 -18.77 -33.37
CA ARG A 471 21.89 -18.88 -32.13
C ARG A 471 21.24 -18.16 -30.95
N ASN A 472 19.99 -17.73 -31.09
CA ASN A 472 19.26 -16.91 -30.11
C ASN A 472 19.93 -15.56 -29.79
N ARG A 473 20.65 -14.98 -30.75
CA ARG A 473 21.28 -13.67 -30.60
C ARG A 473 20.65 -12.63 -31.53
N PRO A 474 20.44 -11.39 -31.08
CA PRO A 474 19.98 -10.32 -31.96
C PRO A 474 21.06 -9.99 -33.00
N ARG A 475 20.65 -9.48 -34.16
CA ARG A 475 21.60 -9.04 -35.21
C ARG A 475 22.46 -7.88 -34.73
N THR A 476 21.85 -6.93 -34.01
CA THR A 476 22.51 -5.80 -33.37
C THR A 476 21.84 -5.51 -32.02
N THR A 477 22.53 -4.80 -31.14
CA THR A 477 22.00 -4.31 -29.86
C THR A 477 21.69 -2.83 -29.88
N SER A 478 21.77 -2.18 -31.04
CA SER A 478 21.44 -0.77 -31.16
C SER A 478 20.92 -0.40 -32.54
N VAL A 479 20.03 0.60 -32.58
CA VAL A 479 19.47 1.14 -33.82
C VAL A 479 19.24 2.65 -33.68
N THR A 480 19.32 3.36 -34.80
CA THR A 480 18.98 4.78 -34.89
C THR A 480 17.75 4.95 -35.77
N GLY A 481 16.79 5.74 -35.31
CA GLY A 481 15.58 6.10 -36.03
C GLY A 481 15.36 7.62 -36.06
N THR A 482 14.32 8.03 -36.77
CA THR A 482 13.93 9.43 -36.94
C THR A 482 12.60 9.69 -36.27
N ILE A 483 12.50 10.78 -35.52
CA ILE A 483 11.27 11.27 -34.89
C ILE A 483 10.76 12.46 -35.71
N THR A 484 9.49 12.40 -36.11
CA THR A 484 8.77 13.52 -36.72
C THR A 484 7.74 14.06 -35.75
N TYR A 485 7.94 15.30 -35.30
CA TYR A 485 6.98 16.02 -34.46
C TYR A 485 5.75 16.48 -35.28
N PRO A 486 4.59 16.71 -34.63
CA PRO A 486 3.40 17.21 -35.31
C PRO A 486 3.64 18.45 -36.17
N ALA A 487 3.09 18.47 -37.38
CA ALA A 487 3.36 19.51 -38.38
C ALA A 487 3.08 20.95 -37.91
N HIS A 488 2.09 21.13 -37.03
CA HIS A 488 1.74 22.45 -36.47
C HIS A 488 2.83 23.07 -35.59
N GLU A 489 3.84 22.29 -35.20
CA GLU A 489 4.97 22.76 -34.38
C GLU A 489 6.13 23.30 -35.22
N GLY A 490 6.19 22.96 -36.52
CA GLY A 490 7.25 23.42 -37.41
C GLY A 490 8.67 23.00 -37.00
N LEU A 491 8.80 21.96 -36.18
CA LEU A 491 10.10 21.47 -35.70
C LEU A 491 10.78 20.58 -36.75
N PRO A 492 12.13 20.65 -36.88
CA PRO A 492 12.86 19.72 -37.72
C PRO A 492 12.75 18.28 -37.18
N PRO A 493 12.99 17.26 -38.04
CA PRO A 493 13.09 15.88 -37.57
C PRO A 493 14.15 15.73 -36.48
N ALA A 494 13.83 14.95 -35.45
CA ALA A 494 14.70 14.61 -34.34
C ALA A 494 15.27 13.19 -34.50
N THR A 495 16.33 12.87 -33.77
CA THR A 495 17.00 11.57 -33.83
C THR A 495 16.70 10.75 -32.58
N LEU A 496 16.38 9.46 -32.75
CA LEU A 496 16.23 8.48 -31.68
C LEU A 496 17.32 7.43 -31.78
N HIS A 497 18.19 7.34 -30.79
CA HIS A 497 19.13 6.25 -30.62
C HIS A 497 18.60 5.28 -29.59
N VAL A 498 18.48 4.00 -29.94
CA VAL A 498 18.04 2.94 -29.02
C VAL A 498 19.16 1.95 -28.80
N LEU A 499 19.43 1.65 -27.54
CA LEU A 499 20.31 0.58 -27.09
C LEU A 499 19.45 -0.48 -26.41
N LYS A 500 19.42 -1.69 -26.97
CA LYS A 500 18.65 -2.82 -26.45
C LYS A 500 19.56 -3.76 -25.67
N LEU A 501 19.12 -4.17 -24.49
CA LEU A 501 19.74 -5.24 -23.73
C LEU A 501 19.71 -6.56 -24.53
N GLY A 502 20.88 -7.09 -24.84
CA GLY A 502 21.08 -8.35 -25.55
C GLY A 502 22.56 -8.59 -25.79
N VAL A 503 22.95 -9.80 -26.22
CA VAL A 503 24.34 -10.12 -26.60
C VAL A 503 24.35 -10.46 -28.08
N SER A 504 24.87 -9.56 -28.92
CA SER A 504 25.10 -9.81 -30.35
C SER A 504 26.48 -10.43 -30.62
N ASP A 505 26.68 -10.89 -31.85
CA ASP A 505 27.98 -11.41 -32.32
C ASP A 505 29.07 -10.31 -32.45
N ASP A 506 28.72 -9.03 -32.28
CA ASP A 506 29.68 -7.91 -32.27
C ASP A 506 30.30 -7.66 -30.89
N HIS A 507 29.77 -8.27 -29.83
CA HIS A 507 30.30 -8.12 -28.47
C HIS A 507 31.64 -8.83 -28.29
N SER A 508 32.40 -8.47 -27.25
CA SER A 508 33.69 -9.11 -27.00
C SER A 508 33.55 -10.61 -26.68
N PRO A 509 34.58 -11.43 -26.97
CA PRO A 509 34.60 -12.83 -26.56
C PRO A 509 34.40 -13.03 -25.05
N VAL A 510 34.79 -12.05 -24.23
CA VAL A 510 34.64 -12.09 -22.76
C VAL A 510 33.17 -12.09 -22.36
N ILE A 511 32.35 -11.19 -22.94
CA ILE A 511 30.91 -11.13 -22.67
C ILE A 511 30.21 -12.42 -23.15
N ARG A 512 30.60 -12.93 -24.33
CA ARG A 512 30.06 -14.19 -24.85
C ARG A 512 30.51 -15.45 -24.09
N GLU A 513 31.67 -15.41 -23.46
CA GLU A 513 32.09 -16.46 -22.53
C GLU A 513 31.26 -16.40 -21.24
N TYR A 514 31.03 -15.21 -20.70
CA TYR A 514 30.16 -15.04 -19.52
C TYR A 514 28.73 -15.50 -19.79
N GLU A 515 28.15 -15.16 -20.95
CA GLU A 515 26.84 -15.67 -21.41
C GLU A 515 26.79 -17.22 -21.44
N ARG A 516 27.88 -17.88 -21.84
CA ARG A 516 27.96 -19.35 -21.84
C ARG A 516 28.02 -19.95 -20.44
N GLN A 517 28.56 -19.22 -19.48
CA GLN A 517 28.69 -19.65 -18.08
C GLN A 517 27.42 -19.39 -17.26
N ASP A 518 26.70 -18.30 -17.56
CA ASP A 518 25.45 -17.92 -16.90
C ASP A 518 24.30 -17.85 -17.92
N PRO A 519 23.52 -18.93 -18.10
CA PRO A 519 22.39 -18.97 -19.05
C PRO A 519 21.29 -17.94 -18.77
N GLY A 520 21.25 -17.36 -17.57
CA GLY A 520 20.32 -16.27 -17.24
C GLY A 520 20.76 -14.92 -17.82
N PHE A 521 22.03 -14.76 -18.20
CA PHE A 521 22.55 -13.50 -18.72
C PHE A 521 22.15 -13.28 -20.19
N PRO A 522 21.75 -12.06 -20.61
CA PRO A 522 21.56 -10.85 -19.79
C PRO A 522 20.12 -10.67 -19.27
N LEU A 523 19.28 -11.70 -19.31
CA LEU A 523 17.83 -11.65 -19.02
C LEU A 523 17.43 -12.20 -17.65
N HIS A 524 18.25 -11.96 -16.61
CA HIS A 524 17.91 -12.38 -15.24
C HIS A 524 16.56 -11.82 -14.80
N ALA A 525 15.78 -12.64 -14.10
CA ALA A 525 14.44 -12.28 -13.66
C ALA A 525 14.48 -11.09 -12.68
N THR A 526 13.51 -10.18 -12.79
CA THR A 526 13.39 -8.98 -11.94
C THR A 526 13.29 -9.28 -10.45
N ILE A 527 12.90 -10.50 -10.05
CA ILE A 527 12.88 -10.91 -8.63
C ILE A 527 14.29 -11.14 -8.07
N GLN A 528 15.29 -11.34 -8.94
CA GLN A 528 16.69 -11.57 -8.59
C GLN A 528 17.51 -10.27 -8.71
N GLN A 529 17.29 -9.34 -7.79
CA GLN A 529 17.93 -8.00 -7.83
C GLN A 529 19.29 -7.93 -7.11
N VAL A 530 19.76 -9.03 -6.51
CA VAL A 530 21.04 -9.07 -5.78
C VAL A 530 22.10 -9.70 -6.67
N TYR A 531 23.05 -8.89 -7.14
CA TYR A 531 24.12 -9.32 -8.04
C TYR A 531 25.42 -9.58 -7.29
N SER A 532 26.18 -10.59 -7.74
CA SER A 532 27.59 -10.71 -7.38
C SER A 532 28.40 -9.59 -8.05
N ALA A 533 29.61 -9.33 -7.55
CA ALA A 533 30.51 -8.34 -8.15
C ALA A 533 30.79 -8.66 -9.64
N GLU A 534 31.00 -9.94 -9.96
CA GLU A 534 31.22 -10.42 -11.32
C GLU A 534 30.01 -10.16 -12.23
N ARG A 535 28.79 -10.50 -11.76
CA ARG A 535 27.57 -10.25 -12.52
C ARG A 535 27.35 -8.77 -12.77
N PHE A 536 27.54 -7.95 -11.74
CA PHE A 536 27.43 -6.49 -11.88
C PHE A 536 28.42 -5.94 -12.92
N GLU A 537 29.66 -6.40 -12.89
CA GLU A 537 30.69 -6.01 -13.85
C GLU A 537 30.36 -6.48 -15.28
N ALA A 538 29.81 -7.69 -15.44
CA ALA A 538 29.35 -8.19 -16.73
C ALA A 538 28.25 -7.31 -17.35
N TYR A 539 27.24 -6.91 -16.55
CA TYR A 539 26.21 -5.97 -17.01
C TYR A 539 26.76 -4.58 -17.32
N ARG A 540 27.64 -4.04 -16.47
CA ARG A 540 28.30 -2.74 -16.71
C ARG A 540 29.09 -2.76 -18.01
N ARG A 541 29.87 -3.82 -18.25
CA ARG A 541 30.67 -4.01 -19.46
C ARG A 541 29.79 -4.23 -20.69
N LEU A 542 28.71 -4.99 -20.60
CA LEU A 542 27.75 -5.17 -21.69
C LEU A 542 27.15 -3.82 -22.13
N GLY A 543 26.72 -3.00 -21.17
CA GLY A 543 26.21 -1.65 -21.45
C GLY A 543 27.25 -0.76 -22.12
N TYR A 544 28.50 -0.79 -21.63
CA TYR A 544 29.62 -0.06 -22.23
C TYR A 544 29.93 -0.51 -23.66
N GLU A 545 29.99 -1.81 -23.91
CA GLU A 545 30.27 -2.36 -25.25
C GLU A 545 29.12 -2.03 -26.22
N THR A 546 27.86 -2.20 -25.81
CA THR A 546 26.69 -1.81 -26.62
C THR A 546 26.72 -0.33 -27.00
N ALA A 547 26.98 0.55 -26.04
CA ALA A 547 27.07 1.98 -26.31
C ALA A 547 28.24 2.34 -27.23
N THR A 548 29.38 1.69 -27.04
CA THR A 548 30.57 1.89 -27.88
C THR A 548 30.32 1.44 -29.32
N LEU A 549 29.61 0.31 -29.52
CA LEU A 549 29.24 -0.17 -30.85
C LEU A 549 28.33 0.83 -31.58
N LEU A 550 27.32 1.36 -30.90
CA LEU A 550 26.44 2.38 -31.47
C LEU A 550 27.23 3.64 -31.86
N VAL A 551 28.03 4.18 -30.93
CA VAL A 551 28.81 5.43 -31.17
C VAL A 551 29.77 5.27 -32.35
N LYS A 552 30.40 4.11 -32.52
CA LYS A 552 31.27 3.82 -33.67
C LYS A 552 30.53 3.81 -35.01
N ASN A 553 29.26 3.44 -34.99
CA ASN A 553 28.42 3.35 -36.18
C ASN A 553 27.66 4.65 -36.49
N LEU A 554 27.74 5.65 -35.61
CA LEU A 554 27.19 6.97 -35.90
C LEU A 554 28.04 7.65 -36.99
N PRO A 555 27.42 8.36 -37.94
CA PRO A 555 28.16 9.21 -38.86
C PRO A 555 29.02 10.18 -38.04
N ALA A 556 30.25 10.42 -38.51
CA ALA A 556 31.14 11.39 -37.86
C ALA A 556 30.36 12.69 -37.64
N PRO A 557 30.43 13.29 -36.43
CA PRO A 557 29.76 14.55 -36.20
C PRO A 557 30.22 15.54 -37.29
N PRO A 558 29.31 16.37 -37.85
CA PRO A 558 29.75 17.41 -38.76
C PRO A 558 30.88 18.20 -38.08
N GLU A 559 31.92 18.57 -38.83
CA GLU A 559 33.12 19.29 -38.36
C GLU A 559 32.81 20.73 -37.86
N ALA A 560 31.70 20.92 -37.14
CA ALA A 560 31.39 22.12 -36.40
C ALA A 560 32.04 22.05 -35.02
N GLY A 561 33.26 22.60 -34.93
CA GLY A 561 33.79 23.18 -33.69
C GLY A 561 34.09 22.19 -32.55
N SER A 562 34.84 21.13 -32.80
CA SER A 562 35.40 20.28 -31.73
C SER A 562 36.27 21.08 -30.74
N GLU A 563 36.85 22.21 -31.14
CA GLU A 563 37.56 23.13 -30.23
C GLU A 563 36.61 23.94 -29.31
N GLU A 564 35.40 24.28 -29.74
CA GLU A 564 34.48 25.12 -28.95
C GLU A 564 33.77 24.31 -27.85
N ILE A 565 33.51 23.02 -28.10
CA ILE A 565 32.93 22.11 -27.10
C ILE A 565 34.01 21.64 -26.12
N ALA A 566 35.23 21.33 -26.58
CA ALA A 566 36.33 20.91 -25.69
C ALA A 566 36.76 22.03 -24.72
N ASN A 567 36.77 23.29 -25.18
CA ASN A 567 37.10 24.44 -24.33
C ASN A 567 36.02 24.77 -23.29
N ARG A 568 34.76 24.31 -23.46
CA ARG A 568 33.69 24.49 -22.46
C ARG A 568 33.77 23.52 -21.29
N PHE A 569 34.53 22.42 -21.40
CA PHE A 569 34.69 21.43 -20.32
C PHE A 569 36.02 21.56 -19.54
N GLN A 570 36.90 22.50 -19.93
CA GLN A 570 38.16 22.79 -19.23
C GLN A 570 38.15 24.09 -18.41
N GLY A 571 36.99 24.77 -18.30
CA GLY A 571 36.83 26.04 -17.56
C GLY A 571 36.29 25.85 -16.15
#